data_AF-A0A941WY98-F1
#
_entry.id   AF-A0A941WY98-F1
#
_cell.length_a   1.000
_cell.length_b   1.000
_cell.length_c   1.000
_cell.angle_alpha   90.00
_cell.angle_beta   90.00
_cell.angle_gamma   90.00
#
_symmetry.space_group_name_H-M   'P 1'
#
loop_
_entity.id
_entity.type
_entity.pdbx_description
1 polymer ?
#
loop_
_entity_poly.entity_id
_entity_poly.type
_entity_poly.pdbx_seq_one_letter_code
_entity_poly.pdbx_strand_id
1 'polypeptide(L)'
;MKLQYIAVIFIIIIVPISLVLSEYLNVQIRTINNQTFYAKQLNDATYDTIKAFQFNTVHNRYSSVANSKLRDIKAATNTFFNTLGTTLTRSREDLQEYVPALAFTLYDGYYIYSRNRKTAEEEYSYELKPYIYYSCEYKRGSKRAIINYTLDNYITVYYYDGSEYSTKSGYLIDGDKVKVLETEGTEEKKIATKNVEYDGIKIQNELLSEHLIFENEEENKEENNYTYIVYGNKKVYYDPNPKVPNVKYFWYDNNNKKYIYDSETKEYAENRLINGKLYSTSAKEYYIYADKFTAWVKDNLGWITGDTVQNNNELKEQLGSTRIFEYIENPEQKDSNFNEHRMAVIKNSIQSNLITAISTYNTHANTYEYMLPQISEIDWYTITSKVCVMSFLQGIPIGTKYFNNYSVVSNSKNQEFIDKDSIYIVDKNHNSYHKIGCKEILTENETEENYYMGYLNLNFVRQSIEVSEDGSRKTNWFYPRQELGCYECTVSTKLYYTANDIISGNNIIINGKTYNKDNDNYSELRKKYITALAREKYDLYKSNNFGI
;
A
#
# COMPACT_ATOMS: atom_id res chain seq x y z
N MET A 1 34.07 69.91 -7.26
CA MET A 1 32.82 70.14 -6.49
C MET A 1 33.15 70.19 -5.02
N LYS A 2 32.55 71.12 -4.23
CA LYS A 2 32.68 71.07 -2.75
C LYS A 2 32.09 69.75 -2.23
N LEU A 3 32.71 69.14 -1.22
CA LEU A 3 32.32 67.85 -0.62
C LEU A 3 30.81 67.77 -0.27
N GLN A 4 30.25 68.91 0.13
CA GLN A 4 28.83 69.07 0.46
C GLN A 4 27.88 68.76 -0.71
N TYR A 5 28.25 69.12 -1.95
CA TYR A 5 27.41 68.82 -3.12
C TYR A 5 27.43 67.33 -3.48
N ILE A 6 28.55 66.65 -3.26
CA ILE A 6 28.66 65.20 -3.45
C ILE A 6 27.82 64.47 -2.40
N ALA A 7 27.83 64.92 -1.14
CA ALA A 7 27.00 64.35 -0.08
C ALA A 7 25.49 64.51 -0.34
N VAL A 8 25.05 65.66 -0.85
CA VAL A 8 23.64 65.90 -1.20
C VAL A 8 23.21 65.00 -2.36
N ILE A 9 24.04 64.86 -3.41
CA ILE A 9 23.76 63.95 -4.54
C ILE A 9 23.72 62.49 -4.07
N PHE A 10 24.63 62.09 -3.17
CA PHE A 10 24.67 60.76 -2.58
C PHE A 10 23.39 60.43 -1.80
N ILE A 11 22.90 61.35 -0.97
CA ILE A 11 21.64 61.19 -0.21
C ILE A 11 20.44 61.11 -1.15
N ILE A 12 20.37 61.98 -2.16
CA ILE A 12 19.26 62.01 -3.14
C ILE A 12 19.19 60.70 -3.94
N ILE A 13 20.30 60.03 -4.18
CA ILE A 13 20.33 58.77 -4.93
C ILE A 13 20.13 57.55 -4.01
N ILE A 14 20.85 57.48 -2.89
CA ILE A 14 20.89 56.26 -2.07
C ILE A 14 19.68 56.09 -1.16
N VAL A 15 19.08 57.17 -0.67
CA VAL A 15 17.89 57.06 0.19
C VAL A 15 16.71 56.46 -0.61
N PRO A 16 16.37 56.94 -1.82
CA PRO A 16 15.32 56.32 -2.62
C PRO A 16 15.64 54.87 -3.00
N ILE A 17 16.88 54.56 -3.40
CA ILE A 17 17.27 53.18 -3.73
C ILE A 17 17.12 52.25 -2.52
N SER A 18 17.53 52.70 -1.33
CA SER A 18 17.40 51.93 -0.09
C SER A 18 15.94 51.68 0.28
N LEU A 19 15.05 52.67 0.06
CA LEU A 19 13.61 52.51 0.27
C LEU A 19 13.00 51.50 -0.70
N VAL A 20 13.34 51.59 -2.00
CA VAL A 20 12.86 50.63 -3.02
C VAL A 20 13.38 49.22 -2.74
N LEU A 21 14.66 49.08 -2.35
CA LEU A 21 15.24 47.79 -2.01
C LEU A 21 14.61 47.19 -0.75
N SER A 22 14.34 48.01 0.28
CA SER A 22 13.65 47.58 1.49
C SER A 22 12.24 47.07 1.18
N GLU A 23 11.48 47.80 0.36
CA GLU A 23 10.14 47.36 -0.06
C GLU A 23 10.20 46.07 -0.89
N TYR A 24 11.16 45.97 -1.82
CA TYR A 24 11.39 44.74 -2.58
C TYR A 24 11.71 43.54 -1.67
N LEU A 25 12.60 43.71 -0.69
CA LEU A 25 12.93 42.67 0.28
C LEU A 25 11.71 42.27 1.13
N ASN A 26 10.90 43.23 1.57
CA ASN A 26 9.67 42.95 2.32
C ASN A 26 8.66 42.14 1.50
N VAL A 27 8.49 42.47 0.22
CA VAL A 27 7.65 41.70 -0.72
C VAL A 27 8.18 40.28 -0.89
N GLN A 28 9.49 40.10 -1.03
CA GLN A 28 10.11 38.78 -1.14
C GLN A 28 9.93 37.95 0.15
N ILE A 29 10.15 38.55 1.33
CA ILE A 29 9.92 37.88 2.62
C ILE A 29 8.47 37.45 2.76
N ARG A 30 7.51 38.33 2.43
CA ARG A 30 6.08 38.00 2.46
C ARG A 30 5.74 36.86 1.50
N THR A 31 6.33 36.88 0.31
CA THR A 31 6.15 35.82 -0.70
C THR A 31 6.64 34.47 -0.18
N ILE A 32 7.81 34.42 0.47
CA ILE A 32 8.38 33.19 1.08
C ILE A 32 7.50 32.69 2.23
N ASN A 33 7.04 33.60 3.09
CA ASN A 33 6.17 33.27 4.22
C ASN A 33 4.83 32.70 3.75
N ASN A 34 4.21 33.34 2.75
CA ASN A 34 2.97 32.84 2.14
C ASN A 34 3.18 31.49 1.48
N GLN A 35 4.28 31.29 0.75
CA GLN A 35 4.61 30.01 0.14
C GLN A 35 4.74 28.90 1.20
N THR A 36 5.47 29.17 2.28
CA THR A 36 5.61 28.23 3.40
C THR A 36 4.27 27.94 4.06
N PHE A 37 3.44 28.97 4.26
CA PHE A 37 2.10 28.83 4.83
C PHE A 37 1.21 27.92 3.97
N TYR A 38 1.03 28.22 2.68
CA TYR A 38 0.19 27.41 1.80
C TYR A 38 0.73 25.99 1.60
N ALA A 39 2.06 25.81 1.52
CA ALA A 39 2.67 24.48 1.44
C ALA A 39 2.35 23.63 2.67
N LYS A 40 2.40 24.23 3.87
CA LYS A 40 2.02 23.54 5.11
C LYS A 40 0.55 23.14 5.09
N GLN A 41 -0.36 24.06 4.75
CA GLN A 41 -1.80 23.74 4.74
C GLN A 41 -2.14 22.66 3.71
N LEU A 42 -1.49 22.67 2.54
CA LEU A 42 -1.61 21.61 1.55
C LEU A 42 -1.18 20.26 2.13
N ASN A 43 -0.02 20.21 2.80
CA ASN A 43 0.50 18.99 3.38
C ASN A 43 -0.41 18.45 4.50
N ASP A 44 -0.85 19.32 5.42
CA ASP A 44 -1.74 18.98 6.53
C ASP A 44 -3.09 18.44 6.00
N ALA A 45 -3.69 19.09 4.99
CA ALA A 45 -4.93 18.61 4.37
C ALA A 45 -4.75 17.26 3.65
N THR A 46 -3.60 17.05 3.00
CA THR A 46 -3.28 15.77 2.34
C THR A 46 -3.08 14.65 3.37
N TYR A 47 -2.46 14.98 4.50
CA TYR A 47 -2.28 14.05 5.61
C TYR A 47 -3.62 13.65 6.24
N ASP A 48 -4.49 14.62 6.54
CA ASP A 48 -5.83 14.36 7.07
C ASP A 48 -6.68 13.52 6.11
N THR A 49 -6.53 13.74 4.81
CA THR A 49 -7.17 12.94 3.75
C THR A 49 -6.77 11.47 3.84
N ILE A 50 -5.47 11.19 3.95
CA ILE A 50 -4.97 9.83 4.12
C ILE A 50 -5.44 9.21 5.43
N LYS A 51 -5.49 9.97 6.53
CA LYS A 51 -6.02 9.46 7.80
C LYS A 51 -7.50 9.12 7.73
N ALA A 52 -8.30 9.95 7.07
CA ALA A 52 -9.71 9.65 6.83
C ALA A 52 -9.89 8.40 5.96
N PHE A 53 -9.11 8.27 4.87
CA PHE A 53 -9.13 7.09 4.01
C PHE A 53 -8.73 5.82 4.78
N GLN A 54 -7.65 5.89 5.56
CA GLN A 54 -7.19 4.81 6.43
C GLN A 54 -8.26 4.40 7.47
N PHE A 55 -8.89 5.38 8.13
CA PHE A 55 -9.90 5.10 9.14
C PHE A 55 -11.09 4.34 8.56
N ASN A 56 -11.60 4.79 7.41
CA ASN A 56 -12.76 4.18 6.75
C ASN A 56 -12.46 2.76 6.25
N THR A 57 -11.26 2.53 5.71
CA THR A 57 -10.86 1.21 5.18
C THR A 57 -10.64 0.18 6.29
N VAL A 58 -10.05 0.55 7.43
CA VAL A 58 -9.81 -0.38 8.55
C VAL A 58 -11.10 -0.89 9.18
N HIS A 59 -12.15 -0.07 9.23
CA HIS A 59 -13.43 -0.43 9.86
C HIS A 59 -14.38 -1.19 8.93
N ASN A 60 -14.01 -1.38 7.65
CA ASN A 60 -14.89 -1.97 6.65
C ASN A 60 -14.46 -3.37 6.17
N ARG A 61 -13.91 -4.18 7.08
CA ARG A 61 -13.33 -5.52 6.81
C ARG A 61 -14.25 -6.52 6.09
N TYR A 62 -15.57 -6.26 6.00
CA TYR A 62 -16.55 -7.29 5.65
C TYR A 62 -17.60 -6.92 4.57
N SER A 63 -17.58 -5.71 3.97
CA SER A 63 -18.54 -5.33 2.92
C SER A 63 -17.92 -5.17 1.51
N SER A 64 -18.72 -5.46 0.49
CA SER A 64 -18.38 -5.51 -0.95
C SER A 64 -17.36 -4.44 -1.40
N VAL A 65 -16.20 -4.91 -1.87
CA VAL A 65 -14.92 -4.19 -1.96
C VAL A 65 -14.89 -2.98 -2.89
N ALA A 66 -15.74 -2.89 -3.92
CA ALA A 66 -15.68 -1.79 -4.89
C ALA A 66 -16.48 -0.54 -4.48
N ASN A 67 -17.75 -0.72 -4.08
CA ASN A 67 -18.62 0.39 -3.70
C ASN A 67 -18.17 1.08 -2.41
N SER A 68 -17.57 0.32 -1.49
CA SER A 68 -16.96 0.85 -0.28
C SER A 68 -15.78 1.77 -0.59
N LYS A 69 -14.85 1.36 -1.45
CA LYS A 69 -13.69 2.17 -1.83
C LYS A 69 -14.09 3.53 -2.39
N LEU A 70 -15.07 3.55 -3.29
CA LEU A 70 -15.57 4.80 -3.87
C LEU A 70 -16.12 5.74 -2.79
N ARG A 71 -16.91 5.21 -1.86
CA ARG A 71 -17.45 5.97 -0.73
C ARG A 71 -16.33 6.48 0.18
N ASP A 72 -15.35 5.64 0.49
CA ASP A 72 -14.25 5.96 1.40
C ASP A 72 -13.32 7.04 0.80
N ILE A 73 -13.07 6.99 -0.51
CA ILE A 73 -12.34 8.04 -1.25
C ILE A 73 -13.12 9.37 -1.29
N LYS A 74 -14.45 9.32 -1.50
CA LYS A 74 -15.30 10.51 -1.47
C LYS A 74 -15.31 11.15 -0.08
N ALA A 75 -15.39 10.35 0.99
CA ALA A 75 -15.29 10.84 2.36
C ALA A 75 -13.92 11.48 2.63
N ALA A 76 -12.82 10.83 2.21
CA ALA A 76 -11.47 11.37 2.34
C ALA A 76 -11.31 12.70 1.56
N THR A 77 -11.87 12.79 0.36
CA THR A 77 -11.88 14.03 -0.44
C THR A 77 -12.64 15.14 0.27
N ASN A 78 -13.74 14.83 0.96
CA ASN A 78 -14.45 15.83 1.76
C ASN A 78 -13.59 16.31 2.93
N THR A 79 -12.85 15.42 3.60
CA THR A 79 -11.88 15.80 4.63
C THR A 79 -10.82 16.76 4.08
N PHE A 80 -10.27 16.51 2.89
CA PHE A 80 -9.31 17.41 2.24
C PHE A 80 -9.82 18.85 2.17
N PHE A 81 -11.01 19.05 1.57
CA PHE A 81 -11.58 20.39 1.40
C PHE A 81 -12.04 21.00 2.72
N ASN A 82 -12.47 20.21 3.69
CA ASN A 82 -12.82 20.72 5.02
C ASN A 82 -11.58 21.21 5.77
N THR A 83 -10.47 20.47 5.73
CA THR A 83 -9.21 20.91 6.36
C THR A 83 -8.68 22.17 5.68
N LEU A 84 -8.62 22.22 4.33
CA LEU A 84 -8.25 23.44 3.62
C LEU A 84 -9.21 24.60 3.88
N GLY A 85 -10.52 24.35 3.88
CA GLY A 85 -11.54 25.38 4.09
C GLY A 85 -11.45 26.01 5.47
N THR A 86 -11.22 25.18 6.49
CA THR A 86 -11.03 25.63 7.87
C THR A 86 -9.74 26.43 8.03
N THR A 87 -8.63 25.94 7.47
CA THR A 87 -7.31 26.56 7.62
C THR A 87 -7.11 27.82 6.77
N LEU A 88 -7.75 27.90 5.61
CA LEU A 88 -7.69 29.03 4.69
C LEU A 88 -8.90 29.96 4.81
N THR A 89 -9.89 29.61 5.63
CA THR A 89 -11.16 30.35 5.80
C THR A 89 -11.88 30.60 4.47
N ARG A 90 -11.99 29.54 3.65
CA ARG A 90 -12.59 29.59 2.30
C ARG A 90 -13.68 28.55 2.15
N SER A 91 -14.65 28.84 1.28
CA SER A 91 -15.66 27.85 0.90
C SER A 91 -15.02 26.73 0.07
N ARG A 92 -15.73 25.61 -0.06
CA ARG A 92 -15.28 24.50 -0.91
C ARG A 92 -15.21 24.94 -2.37
N GLU A 93 -16.21 25.69 -2.81
CA GLU A 93 -16.36 26.19 -4.16
C GLU A 93 -15.17 27.10 -4.52
N ASP A 94 -14.79 28.01 -3.62
CA ASP A 94 -13.60 28.86 -3.81
C ASP A 94 -12.31 28.04 -3.87
N LEU A 95 -12.18 27.01 -3.02
CA LEU A 95 -10.97 26.18 -2.99
C LEU A 95 -10.83 25.29 -4.21
N GLN A 96 -11.96 24.82 -4.75
CA GLN A 96 -11.97 24.05 -5.98
C GLN A 96 -11.31 24.84 -7.11
N GLU A 97 -11.44 26.15 -7.18
CA GLU A 97 -10.72 26.98 -8.17
C GLU A 97 -9.18 26.87 -8.11
N TYR A 98 -8.61 26.43 -6.99
CA TYR A 98 -7.15 26.33 -6.80
C TYR A 98 -6.65 24.88 -6.76
N VAL A 99 -7.55 23.89 -6.79
CA VAL A 99 -7.22 22.46 -6.67
C VAL A 99 -7.54 21.75 -7.98
N PRO A 100 -6.60 21.70 -8.94
CA PRO A 100 -6.89 21.15 -10.27
C PRO A 100 -7.13 19.64 -10.24
N ALA A 101 -6.48 18.91 -9.33
CA ALA A 101 -6.66 17.47 -9.16
C ALA A 101 -6.29 16.98 -7.75
N LEU A 102 -6.86 15.84 -7.36
CA LEU A 102 -6.33 14.94 -6.34
C LEU A 102 -6.17 13.56 -7.00
N ALA A 103 -5.09 12.85 -6.71
CA ALA A 103 -4.92 11.46 -7.15
C ALA A 103 -4.78 10.54 -5.94
N PHE A 104 -5.50 9.41 -5.98
CA PHE A 104 -5.47 8.36 -4.97
C PHE A 104 -4.84 7.13 -5.60
N THR A 105 -3.58 6.83 -5.30
CA THR A 105 -2.96 5.58 -5.76
C THR A 105 -3.39 4.44 -4.87
N LEU A 106 -3.83 3.35 -5.51
CA LEU A 106 -4.18 2.08 -4.90
C LEU A 106 -3.22 1.00 -5.42
N TYR A 107 -3.48 -0.25 -5.04
CA TYR A 107 -2.61 -1.39 -5.31
C TYR A 107 -2.41 -1.71 -6.79
N ASP A 108 -3.47 -1.69 -7.60
CA ASP A 108 -3.46 -2.10 -9.02
C ASP A 108 -3.85 -0.96 -9.98
N GLY A 109 -3.99 0.25 -9.46
CA GLY A 109 -4.44 1.42 -10.21
C GLY A 109 -4.70 2.62 -9.31
N TYR A 110 -5.42 3.61 -9.82
CA TYR A 110 -5.64 4.86 -9.14
C TYR A 110 -6.94 5.55 -9.56
N TYR A 111 -7.39 6.48 -8.72
CA TYR A 111 -8.46 7.41 -9.04
C TYR A 111 -7.93 8.83 -9.15
N ILE A 112 -8.50 9.62 -10.07
CA ILE A 112 -8.30 11.08 -10.12
C ILE A 112 -9.62 11.75 -9.78
N TYR A 113 -9.60 12.63 -8.78
CA TYR A 113 -10.67 13.57 -8.49
C TYR A 113 -10.32 14.91 -9.13
N SER A 114 -11.12 15.37 -10.07
CA SER A 114 -10.90 16.63 -10.79
C SER A 114 -12.23 17.11 -11.37
N ARG A 115 -12.24 18.34 -11.88
CA ARG A 115 -13.41 18.89 -12.56
C ARG A 115 -13.63 18.15 -13.89
N ASN A 116 -14.88 17.77 -14.16
CA ASN A 116 -15.27 17.15 -15.43
C ASN A 116 -16.53 17.80 -16.01
N ARG A 117 -16.71 17.68 -17.33
CA ARG A 117 -17.91 18.13 -18.04
C ARG A 117 -19.04 17.12 -17.88
N LYS A 118 -20.15 17.54 -17.30
CA LYS A 118 -21.43 16.81 -17.36
C LYS A 118 -22.12 17.16 -18.67
N THR A 119 -22.05 16.23 -19.63
CA THR A 119 -22.90 16.23 -20.84
C THR A 119 -22.85 17.49 -21.73
N ALA A 120 -23.65 17.52 -22.80
CA ALA A 120 -23.60 18.51 -23.89
C ALA A 120 -23.83 19.96 -23.44
N GLU A 121 -24.38 20.20 -22.25
CA GLU A 121 -24.89 21.50 -21.76
C GLU A 121 -23.86 22.37 -21.00
N GLU A 122 -22.55 22.07 -21.08
CA GLU A 122 -21.49 22.87 -20.42
C GLU A 122 -21.65 22.98 -18.88
N GLU A 123 -22.34 22.04 -18.24
CA GLU A 123 -22.36 21.93 -16.78
C GLU A 123 -21.07 21.21 -16.32
N TYR A 124 -20.38 21.74 -15.30
CA TYR A 124 -19.12 21.16 -14.80
C TYR A 124 -19.21 20.87 -13.33
N SER A 125 -18.88 19.63 -12.95
CA SER A 125 -18.81 19.22 -11.54
C SER A 125 -17.49 18.54 -11.23
N TYR A 126 -17.01 18.75 -10.01
CA TYR A 126 -15.93 17.95 -9.47
C TYR A 126 -16.40 16.52 -9.21
N GLU A 127 -15.73 15.56 -9.83
CA GLU A 127 -16.09 14.15 -9.70
C GLU A 127 -14.86 13.26 -9.68
N LEU A 128 -15.07 12.04 -9.20
CA LEU A 128 -14.06 11.00 -9.29
C LEU A 128 -14.15 10.39 -10.69
N LYS A 129 -13.07 10.50 -11.45
CA LYS A 129 -12.95 9.86 -12.77
C LYS A 129 -12.98 8.33 -12.64
N PRO A 130 -13.30 7.58 -13.70
CA PRO A 130 -13.24 6.12 -13.69
C PRO A 130 -11.89 5.59 -13.22
N TYR A 131 -11.90 4.40 -12.62
CA TYR A 131 -10.68 3.75 -12.14
C TYR A 131 -9.71 3.45 -13.28
N ILE A 132 -8.43 3.76 -13.09
CA ILE A 132 -7.40 3.54 -14.11
C ILE A 132 -6.39 2.51 -13.58
N TYR A 133 -6.30 1.37 -14.26
CA TYR A 133 -5.31 0.34 -13.95
C TYR A 133 -3.92 0.77 -14.44
N TYR A 134 -2.87 0.33 -13.73
CA TYR A 134 -1.50 0.47 -14.20
C TYR A 134 -1.21 -0.49 -15.35
N SER A 135 -1.67 -0.15 -16.55
CA SER A 135 -1.67 -1.05 -17.71
C SER A 135 -0.66 -0.63 -18.77
N CYS A 136 -0.10 -1.61 -19.48
CA CYS A 136 0.71 -1.39 -20.67
C CYS A 136 0.43 -2.47 -21.72
N GLU A 137 0.36 -2.07 -22.98
CA GLU A 137 0.17 -2.96 -24.13
C GLU A 137 1.50 -3.20 -24.85
N TYR A 138 1.77 -4.46 -25.18
CA TYR A 138 2.95 -4.92 -25.90
C TYR A 138 2.56 -5.68 -27.16
N LYS A 139 3.35 -5.54 -28.23
CA LYS A 139 3.14 -6.27 -29.47
C LYS A 139 4.45 -6.61 -30.17
N ARG A 140 4.56 -7.86 -30.66
CA ARG A 140 5.67 -8.31 -31.51
C ARG A 140 5.15 -9.32 -32.54
N GLY A 141 5.12 -8.93 -33.81
CA GLY A 141 4.51 -9.75 -34.87
C GLY A 141 3.01 -9.97 -34.59
N SER A 142 2.59 -11.24 -34.55
CA SER A 142 1.22 -11.64 -34.20
C SER A 142 0.95 -11.64 -32.69
N LYS A 143 1.98 -11.71 -31.84
CA LYS A 143 1.85 -11.76 -30.38
C LYS A 143 1.41 -10.41 -29.82
N ARG A 144 0.50 -10.44 -28.86
CA ARG A 144 0.02 -9.25 -28.13
C ARG A 144 -0.13 -9.58 -26.64
N ALA A 145 0.23 -8.64 -25.78
CA ALA A 145 0.00 -8.76 -24.35
C ALA A 145 -0.48 -7.43 -23.78
N ILE A 146 -1.49 -7.45 -22.92
CA ILE A 146 -1.81 -6.34 -22.03
C ILE A 146 -1.47 -6.78 -20.62
N ILE A 147 -0.61 -6.03 -19.94
CA ILE A 147 -0.20 -6.34 -18.57
C ILE A 147 -0.70 -5.25 -17.65
N ASN A 148 -1.48 -5.63 -16.64
CA ASN A 148 -1.80 -4.79 -15.51
C ASN A 148 -0.78 -5.07 -14.41
N TYR A 149 -0.04 -4.03 -14.04
CA TYR A 149 0.95 -4.02 -12.98
C TYR A 149 0.31 -3.63 -11.65
N THR A 150 0.95 -4.01 -10.55
CA THR A 150 0.61 -3.57 -9.19
C THR A 150 1.76 -2.75 -8.58
N LEU A 151 1.58 -2.32 -7.34
CA LEU A 151 2.64 -1.67 -6.55
C LEU A 151 3.78 -2.64 -6.13
N ASP A 152 3.62 -3.95 -6.36
CA ASP A 152 4.62 -5.00 -6.11
C ASP A 152 4.87 -5.86 -7.37
N ASN A 153 5.29 -7.11 -7.17
CA ASN A 153 5.61 -8.10 -8.19
C ASN A 153 4.40 -8.93 -8.66
N TYR A 154 3.17 -8.58 -8.27
CA TYR A 154 1.98 -9.19 -8.85
C TYR A 154 1.66 -8.58 -10.21
N ILE A 155 1.30 -9.40 -11.20
CA ILE A 155 0.81 -8.90 -12.49
C ILE A 155 -0.40 -9.71 -12.94
N THR A 156 -1.26 -9.06 -13.72
CA THR A 156 -2.30 -9.72 -14.52
C THR A 156 -1.94 -9.59 -15.99
N VAL A 157 -1.98 -10.70 -16.72
CA VAL A 157 -1.60 -10.77 -18.13
C VAL A 157 -2.78 -11.22 -18.96
N TYR A 158 -3.14 -10.42 -19.96
CA TYR A 158 -4.02 -10.80 -21.07
C TYR A 158 -3.15 -11.03 -22.31
N TYR A 159 -2.91 -12.29 -22.66
CA TYR A 159 -1.94 -12.67 -23.68
C TYR A 159 -2.61 -13.35 -24.87
N TYR A 160 -2.21 -12.94 -26.07
CA TYR A 160 -2.53 -13.57 -27.33
C TYR A 160 -1.22 -14.02 -27.99
N ASP A 161 -1.06 -15.33 -28.18
CA ASP A 161 0.18 -15.90 -28.72
C ASP A 161 0.29 -15.86 -30.26
N GLY A 162 -0.77 -15.38 -30.92
CA GLY A 162 -0.94 -15.41 -32.37
C GLY A 162 -2.00 -16.40 -32.84
N SER A 163 -2.52 -17.24 -31.95
CA SER A 163 -3.58 -18.22 -32.17
C SER A 163 -4.66 -18.17 -31.10
N GLU A 164 -4.29 -18.23 -29.82
CA GLU A 164 -5.21 -18.36 -28.69
C GLU A 164 -5.02 -17.24 -27.66
N TYR A 165 -6.10 -16.93 -26.94
CA TYR A 165 -6.08 -16.00 -25.82
C TYR A 165 -5.93 -16.76 -24.50
N SER A 166 -5.08 -16.24 -23.62
CA SER A 166 -4.92 -16.70 -22.25
C SER A 166 -4.90 -15.53 -21.29
N THR A 167 -5.58 -15.68 -20.17
CA THR A 167 -5.56 -14.70 -19.07
C THR A 167 -5.04 -15.39 -17.83
N LYS A 168 -3.94 -14.87 -17.26
CA LYS A 168 -3.34 -15.41 -16.04
C LYS A 168 -2.89 -14.29 -15.12
N SER A 169 -2.77 -14.59 -13.83
CA SER A 169 -2.32 -13.60 -12.84
C SER A 169 -1.57 -14.27 -11.71
N GLY A 170 -0.51 -13.63 -11.21
CA GLY A 170 0.31 -14.19 -10.15
C GLY A 170 1.46 -13.29 -9.73
N TYR A 171 2.15 -13.70 -8.67
CA TYR A 171 3.39 -13.07 -8.23
C TYR A 171 4.57 -13.61 -9.04
N LEU A 172 5.46 -12.71 -9.45
CA LEU A 172 6.75 -13.09 -10.02
C LEU A 172 7.74 -13.37 -8.90
N ILE A 173 8.51 -14.44 -9.03
CA ILE A 173 9.52 -14.80 -8.03
C ILE A 173 10.78 -15.31 -8.69
N ASP A 174 11.89 -15.24 -7.97
CA ASP A 174 13.11 -15.94 -8.34
C ASP A 174 12.90 -17.46 -8.15
N GLY A 175 12.62 -18.15 -9.24
CA GLY A 175 12.35 -19.60 -9.24
C GLY A 175 13.52 -20.44 -8.75
N ASP A 176 14.76 -19.98 -8.91
CA ASP A 176 15.95 -20.73 -8.47
C ASP A 176 16.04 -20.80 -6.93
N LYS A 177 15.35 -19.89 -6.24
CA LYS A 177 15.23 -19.87 -4.78
C LYS A 177 14.11 -20.74 -4.26
N VAL A 178 13.16 -21.16 -5.09
CA VAL A 178 11.99 -21.96 -4.66
C VAL A 178 12.30 -23.44 -4.85
N LYS A 179 12.08 -24.23 -3.79
CA LYS A 179 12.15 -25.70 -3.87
C LYS A 179 10.85 -26.28 -3.34
N VAL A 180 10.18 -27.06 -4.17
CA VAL A 180 8.97 -27.81 -3.80
C VAL A 180 9.31 -29.30 -3.92
N LEU A 181 9.42 -29.97 -2.78
CA LEU A 181 9.66 -31.41 -2.74
C LEU A 181 8.34 -32.13 -2.47
N GLU A 182 8.00 -33.09 -3.32
CA GLU A 182 6.87 -33.98 -3.09
C GLU A 182 7.23 -35.00 -2.00
N THR A 183 6.34 -35.19 -1.03
CA THR A 183 6.44 -36.28 -0.07
C THR A 183 5.86 -37.55 -0.71
N GLU A 184 6.68 -38.59 -0.86
CA GLU A 184 6.22 -39.90 -1.34
C GLU A 184 5.01 -40.39 -0.51
N GLY A 185 3.94 -40.83 -1.19
CA GLY A 185 2.83 -41.54 -0.55
C GLY A 185 1.68 -40.69 0.01
N THR A 186 1.66 -39.37 -0.19
CA THR A 186 0.46 -38.54 0.07
C THR A 186 -0.17 -38.09 -1.24
N GLU A 187 -1.48 -38.31 -1.41
CA GLU A 187 -2.22 -37.83 -2.59
C GLU A 187 -1.88 -36.36 -2.90
N GLU A 188 -1.83 -36.03 -4.19
CA GLU A 188 -1.52 -34.72 -4.78
C GLU A 188 -2.25 -33.52 -4.13
N LYS A 189 -3.28 -33.77 -3.32
CA LYS A 189 -4.28 -32.81 -2.84
C LYS A 189 -3.98 -32.09 -1.52
N LYS A 190 -2.99 -32.46 -0.71
CA LYS A 190 -2.75 -31.78 0.58
C LYS A 190 -1.53 -30.86 0.54
N ILE A 191 -1.73 -29.61 0.14
CA ILE A 191 -0.71 -28.53 0.23
C ILE A 191 -0.05 -28.48 1.61
N ALA A 192 -0.81 -28.77 2.68
CA ALA A 192 -0.33 -28.81 4.05
C ALA A 192 0.87 -29.77 4.27
N THR A 193 0.98 -30.85 3.49
CA THR A 193 2.05 -31.87 3.62
C THR A 193 3.26 -31.59 2.73
N LYS A 194 3.15 -30.69 1.74
CA LYS A 194 4.27 -30.35 0.85
C LYS A 194 5.40 -29.67 1.61
N ASN A 195 6.63 -30.06 1.28
CA ASN A 195 7.85 -29.39 1.77
C ASN A 195 8.21 -28.27 0.79
N VAL A 196 8.10 -27.03 1.26
CA VAL A 196 8.39 -25.83 0.49
C VAL A 196 9.54 -25.09 1.16
N GLU A 197 10.56 -24.77 0.38
CA GLU A 197 11.69 -23.94 0.80
C GLU A 197 11.81 -22.73 -0.11
N TYR A 198 12.18 -21.59 0.47
CA TYR A 198 12.53 -20.38 -0.26
C TYR A 198 13.86 -19.84 0.25
N ASP A 199 14.85 -19.68 -0.63
CA ASP A 199 16.19 -19.18 -0.27
C ASP A 199 16.86 -20.01 0.87
N GLY A 200 16.64 -21.33 0.86
CA GLY A 200 17.12 -22.25 1.90
C GLY A 200 16.32 -22.23 3.20
N ILE A 201 15.24 -21.45 3.29
CA ILE A 201 14.36 -21.37 4.46
C ILE A 201 13.16 -22.28 4.27
N LYS A 202 12.94 -23.21 5.22
CA LYS A 202 11.71 -24.03 5.27
C LYS A 202 10.49 -23.19 5.64
N ILE A 203 9.49 -23.22 4.76
CA ILE A 203 8.20 -22.55 4.95
C ILE A 203 7.26 -23.48 5.73
N GLN A 204 6.88 -23.05 6.93
CA GLN A 204 6.06 -23.84 7.85
C GLN A 204 4.58 -23.46 7.75
N ASN A 205 3.70 -24.39 8.13
CA ASN A 205 2.30 -24.04 8.35
C ASN A 205 2.20 -23.19 9.63
N GLU A 206 1.26 -22.25 9.66
CA GLU A 206 1.18 -21.24 10.72
C GLU A 206 -0.08 -21.39 11.57
N LEU A 207 0.08 -21.44 12.89
CA LEU A 207 -1.02 -21.39 13.83
C LEU A 207 -1.35 -19.92 14.15
N LEU A 208 -2.32 -19.37 13.43
CA LEU A 208 -2.79 -18.00 13.57
C LEU A 208 -3.97 -17.95 14.52
N SER A 209 -4.05 -16.88 15.32
CA SER A 209 -5.20 -16.63 16.18
C SER A 209 -5.49 -15.13 16.33
N GLU A 210 -6.71 -14.79 16.69
CA GLU A 210 -7.05 -13.44 17.15
C GLU A 210 -8.21 -13.45 18.14
N HIS A 211 -8.26 -12.38 18.93
CA HIS A 211 -9.30 -12.10 19.90
C HIS A 211 -10.51 -11.48 19.21
N LEU A 212 -11.70 -12.04 19.42
CA LEU A 212 -12.96 -11.56 18.87
C LEU A 212 -13.96 -11.32 20.00
N ILE A 213 -14.81 -10.31 19.83
CA ILE A 213 -15.96 -10.02 20.71
C ILE A 213 -17.23 -10.07 19.87
N PHE A 214 -18.29 -10.66 20.41
CA PHE A 214 -19.59 -10.78 19.74
C PHE A 214 -20.67 -9.93 20.42
N GLU A 215 -21.66 -9.52 19.63
CA GLU A 215 -22.93 -8.99 20.12
C GLU A 215 -23.76 -10.18 20.65
N ASN A 216 -24.14 -10.18 21.93
CA ASN A 216 -25.00 -11.21 22.51
C ASN A 216 -26.29 -10.57 23.02
N GLU A 217 -27.46 -11.12 22.66
CA GLU A 217 -28.78 -10.63 23.07
C GLU A 217 -29.18 -11.10 24.48
N GLU A 218 -28.60 -12.19 25.01
CA GLU A 218 -29.14 -12.83 26.23
C GLU A 218 -28.27 -12.69 27.49
N GLU A 219 -26.94 -12.72 27.43
CA GLU A 219 -26.09 -12.54 28.61
C GLU A 219 -24.71 -12.01 28.21
N ASN A 220 -24.21 -10.95 28.86
CA ASN A 220 -22.81 -10.48 28.89
C ASN A 220 -21.86 -10.94 27.75
N LYS A 221 -21.45 -10.02 26.87
CA LYS A 221 -20.29 -10.07 25.94
C LYS A 221 -19.57 -11.44 25.84
N GLU A 222 -19.82 -12.19 24.76
CA GLU A 222 -18.99 -13.36 24.44
C GLU A 222 -17.67 -12.87 23.82
N GLU A 223 -16.54 -13.08 24.49
CA GLU A 223 -15.20 -12.77 23.99
C GLU A 223 -14.29 -14.00 24.08
N ASN A 224 -13.54 -14.31 23.03
CA ASN A 224 -12.64 -15.45 23.02
C ASN A 224 -11.56 -15.33 21.92
N ASN A 225 -10.51 -16.14 22.04
CA ASN A 225 -9.45 -16.27 21.06
C ASN A 225 -9.74 -17.42 20.10
N TYR A 226 -9.80 -17.14 18.80
CA TYR A 226 -10.09 -18.13 17.76
C TYR A 226 -8.90 -18.33 16.84
N THR A 227 -8.60 -19.60 16.52
CA THR A 227 -7.67 -19.91 15.44
C THR A 227 -8.34 -19.68 14.09
N TYR A 228 -7.59 -19.19 13.11
CA TYR A 228 -8.13 -18.91 11.79
C TYR A 228 -7.18 -19.28 10.65
N ILE A 229 -7.78 -19.44 9.48
CA ILE A 229 -7.12 -19.42 8.17
C ILE A 229 -7.82 -18.39 7.28
N VAL A 230 -7.25 -18.11 6.12
CA VAL A 230 -7.91 -17.29 5.10
C VAL A 230 -8.24 -18.17 3.89
N TYR A 231 -9.48 -18.04 3.41
CA TYR A 231 -9.95 -18.66 2.16
C TYR A 231 -10.85 -17.67 1.43
N GLY A 232 -10.67 -17.51 0.12
CA GLY A 232 -11.46 -16.57 -0.68
C GLY A 232 -11.44 -15.13 -0.15
N ASN A 233 -10.30 -14.69 0.40
CA ASN A 233 -10.13 -13.37 1.04
C ASN A 233 -10.98 -13.14 2.30
N LYS A 234 -11.44 -14.21 2.96
CA LYS A 234 -12.16 -14.13 4.23
C LYS A 234 -11.50 -15.01 5.28
N LYS A 235 -11.44 -14.52 6.51
CA LYS A 235 -11.01 -15.32 7.66
C LYS A 235 -12.06 -16.35 8.00
N VAL A 236 -11.63 -17.60 8.09
CA VAL A 236 -12.42 -18.76 8.50
C VAL A 236 -11.93 -19.16 9.89
N TYR A 237 -12.83 -19.07 10.87
CA TYR A 237 -12.52 -19.38 12.26
C TYR A 237 -13.02 -20.78 12.62
N TYR A 238 -12.36 -21.43 13.57
CA TYR A 238 -12.79 -22.71 14.14
C TYR A 238 -13.40 -22.51 15.53
N ASP A 239 -14.65 -22.92 15.69
CA ASP A 239 -15.36 -22.97 16.98
C ASP A 239 -15.34 -24.41 17.51
N PRO A 240 -14.61 -24.69 18.61
CA PRO A 240 -14.57 -26.03 19.20
C PRO A 240 -15.92 -26.45 19.81
N ASN A 241 -16.75 -25.49 20.23
CA ASN A 241 -18.01 -25.72 20.95
C ASN A 241 -19.15 -24.89 20.32
N PRO A 242 -19.54 -25.18 19.06
CA PRO A 242 -20.52 -24.37 18.36
C PRO A 242 -21.90 -24.52 18.99
N LYS A 243 -22.66 -23.42 19.05
CA LYS A 243 -24.08 -23.42 19.49
C LYS A 243 -24.96 -24.22 18.52
N VAL A 244 -24.55 -24.31 17.25
CA VAL A 244 -25.22 -25.10 16.20
C VAL A 244 -24.54 -26.47 16.07
N PRO A 245 -25.26 -27.60 16.24
CA PRO A 245 -24.68 -28.93 16.11
C PRO A 245 -24.00 -29.15 14.75
N ASN A 246 -22.81 -29.75 14.76
CA ASN A 246 -22.04 -30.16 13.58
C ASN A 246 -21.54 -29.04 12.65
N VAL A 247 -21.60 -27.76 13.05
CA VAL A 247 -21.03 -26.65 12.26
C VAL A 247 -19.93 -25.94 13.04
N LYS A 248 -18.68 -26.32 12.76
CA LYS A 248 -17.50 -25.88 13.52
C LYS A 248 -16.78 -24.68 12.94
N TYR A 249 -17.21 -24.16 11.79
CA TYR A 249 -16.55 -23.05 11.11
C TYR A 249 -17.48 -21.86 10.97
N PHE A 250 -16.97 -20.66 11.16
CA PHE A 250 -17.76 -19.43 11.02
C PHE A 250 -16.94 -18.29 10.39
N TRP A 251 -17.63 -17.36 9.75
CA TRP A 251 -17.13 -16.03 9.46
C TRP A 251 -17.53 -15.08 10.60
N TYR A 252 -16.65 -14.15 10.94
CA TYR A 252 -17.00 -13.02 11.78
C TYR A 252 -17.61 -11.94 10.90
N ASP A 253 -18.92 -11.72 11.02
CA ASP A 253 -19.68 -10.81 10.15
C ASP A 253 -20.64 -9.98 11.01
N ASN A 254 -20.61 -8.65 10.89
CA ASN A 254 -21.40 -7.72 11.71
C ASN A 254 -21.44 -8.10 13.20
N ASN A 255 -20.27 -8.29 13.81
CA ASN A 255 -20.10 -8.63 15.23
C ASN A 255 -20.74 -9.97 15.67
N ASN A 256 -21.07 -10.85 14.72
CA ASN A 256 -21.76 -12.11 14.96
C ASN A 256 -21.03 -13.30 14.32
N LYS A 257 -21.28 -14.51 14.85
CA LYS A 257 -20.84 -15.76 14.22
C LYS A 257 -21.79 -16.11 13.08
N LYS A 258 -21.28 -16.05 11.85
CA LYS A 258 -22.00 -16.55 10.68
C LYS A 258 -21.44 -17.91 10.29
N TYR A 259 -22.11 -18.96 10.74
CA TYR A 259 -21.68 -20.34 10.51
C TYR A 259 -21.62 -20.69 9.01
N ILE A 260 -20.59 -21.44 8.62
CA ILE A 260 -20.24 -21.75 7.23
C ILE A 260 -20.82 -23.10 6.84
N TYR A 261 -21.62 -23.10 5.78
CA TYR A 261 -22.20 -24.30 5.15
C TYR A 261 -21.63 -24.57 3.75
N ASP A 262 -20.82 -23.65 3.23
CA ASP A 262 -20.16 -23.78 1.93
C ASP A 262 -19.19 -24.97 1.92
N SER A 263 -19.34 -25.87 0.95
CA SER A 263 -18.58 -27.11 0.89
C SER A 263 -17.10 -26.87 0.60
N GLU A 264 -16.76 -25.93 -0.28
CA GLU A 264 -15.37 -25.66 -0.65
C GLU A 264 -14.59 -25.06 0.52
N THR A 265 -15.15 -24.03 1.18
CA THR A 265 -14.54 -23.42 2.36
C THR A 265 -14.37 -24.42 3.49
N LYS A 266 -15.38 -25.28 3.69
CA LYS A 266 -15.34 -26.32 4.72
C LYS A 266 -14.25 -27.36 4.41
N GLU A 267 -14.20 -27.88 3.19
CA GLU A 267 -13.16 -28.84 2.78
C GLU A 267 -11.76 -28.23 2.90
N TYR A 268 -11.60 -26.96 2.50
CA TYR A 268 -10.34 -26.23 2.64
C TYR A 268 -9.89 -26.13 4.11
N ALA A 269 -10.82 -25.84 5.03
CA ALA A 269 -10.56 -25.75 6.46
C ALA A 269 -10.31 -27.12 7.11
N GLU A 270 -11.08 -28.15 6.75
CA GLU A 270 -10.92 -29.52 7.27
C GLU A 270 -9.57 -30.11 6.90
N ASN A 271 -9.08 -29.85 5.69
CA ASN A 271 -7.73 -30.26 5.25
C ASN A 271 -6.59 -29.57 6.01
N ARG A 272 -6.91 -28.55 6.82
CA ARG A 272 -5.96 -27.74 7.62
C ARG A 272 -6.22 -27.83 9.12
N LEU A 273 -7.17 -28.66 9.54
CA LEU A 273 -7.49 -28.88 10.95
C LEU A 273 -6.62 -30.02 11.49
N ILE A 274 -5.78 -29.71 12.48
CA ILE A 274 -4.93 -30.71 13.15
C ILE A 274 -5.14 -30.55 14.65
N ASN A 275 -5.59 -31.61 15.32
CA ASN A 275 -5.85 -31.63 16.77
C ASN A 275 -6.72 -30.45 17.25
N GLY A 276 -7.79 -30.13 16.50
CA GLY A 276 -8.72 -29.06 16.86
C GLY A 276 -8.16 -27.65 16.68
N LYS A 277 -7.09 -27.48 15.89
CA LYS A 277 -6.49 -26.18 15.57
C LYS A 277 -6.32 -26.02 14.07
N LEU A 278 -6.62 -24.84 13.56
CA LEU A 278 -6.44 -24.50 12.15
C LEU A 278 -5.02 -24.02 11.88
N TYR A 279 -4.37 -24.60 10.87
CA TYR A 279 -3.02 -24.23 10.43
C TYR A 279 -3.06 -23.63 9.02
N SER A 280 -2.68 -22.37 8.89
CA SER A 280 -2.59 -21.70 7.59
C SER A 280 -1.46 -22.27 6.75
N THR A 281 -1.74 -22.44 5.45
CA THR A 281 -0.77 -22.86 4.42
C THR A 281 -0.52 -21.77 3.38
N SER A 282 -1.10 -20.58 3.56
CA SER A 282 -1.07 -19.48 2.59
C SER A 282 0.35 -19.13 2.12
N ALA A 283 1.34 -19.15 3.01
CA ALA A 283 2.73 -18.91 2.64
C ALA A 283 3.29 -19.99 1.69
N LYS A 284 2.95 -21.27 1.89
CA LYS A 284 3.34 -22.35 0.96
C LYS A 284 2.68 -22.17 -0.39
N GLU A 285 1.38 -21.81 -0.38
CA GLU A 285 0.61 -21.55 -1.60
C GLU A 285 1.19 -20.38 -2.39
N TYR A 286 1.56 -19.30 -1.71
CA TYR A 286 2.28 -18.17 -2.33
C TYR A 286 3.46 -18.65 -3.16
N TYR A 287 4.40 -19.41 -2.56
CA TYR A 287 5.62 -19.83 -3.24
C TYR A 287 5.34 -20.84 -4.36
N ILE A 288 4.46 -21.82 -4.13
CA ILE A 288 4.11 -22.83 -5.15
C ILE A 288 3.49 -22.17 -6.38
N TYR A 289 2.54 -21.25 -6.19
CA TYR A 289 1.87 -20.60 -7.30
C TYR A 289 2.74 -19.52 -7.95
N ALA A 290 3.50 -18.73 -7.17
CA ALA A 290 4.42 -17.75 -7.73
C ALA A 290 5.47 -18.39 -8.65
N ASP A 291 6.03 -19.54 -8.24
CA ASP A 291 7.00 -20.29 -9.03
C ASP A 291 6.40 -20.78 -10.37
N LYS A 292 5.24 -21.45 -10.30
CA LYS A 292 4.50 -21.89 -11.50
C LYS A 292 4.15 -20.73 -12.44
N PHE A 293 3.72 -19.60 -11.89
CA PHE A 293 3.35 -18.43 -12.68
C PHE A 293 4.57 -17.82 -13.36
N THR A 294 5.68 -17.72 -12.62
CA THR A 294 6.96 -17.20 -13.14
C THR A 294 7.47 -18.06 -14.29
N ALA A 295 7.41 -19.39 -14.17
CA ALA A 295 7.78 -20.30 -15.26
C ALA A 295 6.93 -20.02 -16.52
N TRP A 296 5.60 -19.92 -16.36
CA TRP A 296 4.73 -19.59 -17.49
C TRP A 296 5.04 -18.22 -18.11
N VAL A 297 5.31 -17.20 -17.29
CA VAL A 297 5.68 -15.86 -17.76
C VAL A 297 6.98 -15.88 -18.55
N LYS A 298 8.01 -16.58 -18.07
CA LYS A 298 9.29 -16.74 -18.79
C LYS A 298 9.08 -17.36 -20.17
N ASP A 299 8.32 -18.45 -20.24
CA ASP A 299 8.08 -19.21 -21.47
C ASP A 299 7.27 -18.42 -22.52
N ASN A 300 6.30 -17.62 -22.07
CA ASN A 300 5.33 -16.97 -22.96
C ASN A 300 5.66 -15.51 -23.27
N LEU A 301 6.29 -14.81 -22.32
CA LEU A 301 6.44 -13.35 -22.34
C LEU A 301 7.90 -12.88 -22.40
N GLY A 302 8.89 -13.77 -22.50
CA GLY A 302 10.31 -13.39 -22.63
C GLY A 302 10.65 -12.49 -23.84
N TRP A 303 9.70 -12.29 -24.75
CA TRP A 303 9.82 -11.37 -25.88
C TRP A 303 9.53 -9.91 -25.55
N ILE A 304 8.96 -9.61 -24.37
CA ILE A 304 8.56 -8.27 -23.97
C ILE A 304 9.77 -7.42 -23.57
N THR A 305 9.85 -6.23 -24.16
CA THR A 305 10.84 -5.19 -23.90
C THR A 305 10.17 -3.81 -24.00
N GLY A 306 10.88 -2.73 -23.70
CA GLY A 306 10.41 -1.37 -24.01
C GLY A 306 10.09 -1.17 -25.49
N ASP A 307 10.89 -1.75 -26.39
CA ASP A 307 10.68 -1.64 -27.84
C ASP A 307 9.33 -2.17 -28.35
N THR A 308 8.72 -3.09 -27.60
CA THR A 308 7.44 -3.71 -27.94
C THR A 308 6.23 -2.95 -27.39
N VAL A 309 6.43 -1.93 -26.55
CA VAL A 309 5.37 -1.04 -26.03
C VAL A 309 4.58 -0.41 -27.17
N GLN A 310 3.25 -0.36 -27.01
CA GLN A 310 2.33 0.27 -27.96
C GLN A 310 1.83 1.62 -27.42
N ASN A 311 1.54 2.55 -28.33
CA ASN A 311 0.88 3.83 -28.05
C ASN A 311 1.60 4.74 -27.02
N ASN A 312 2.88 4.53 -26.75
CA ASN A 312 3.68 5.38 -25.87
C ASN A 312 5.16 5.40 -26.30
N ASN A 313 5.54 6.38 -27.11
CA ASN A 313 6.92 6.51 -27.63
C ASN A 313 7.92 6.91 -26.55
N GLU A 314 7.53 7.78 -25.61
CA GLU A 314 8.39 8.23 -24.50
C GLU A 314 8.76 7.06 -23.59
N LEU A 315 7.78 6.24 -23.20
CA LEU A 315 8.00 5.04 -22.41
C LEU A 315 8.84 4.00 -23.17
N LYS A 316 8.65 3.86 -24.48
CA LYS A 316 9.47 2.99 -25.33
C LYS A 316 10.94 3.42 -25.32
N GLU A 317 11.22 4.70 -25.52
CA GLU A 317 12.57 5.26 -25.48
C GLU A 317 13.21 5.12 -24.08
N GLN A 318 12.43 5.34 -23.02
CA GLN A 318 12.89 5.20 -21.64
C GLN A 318 13.30 3.75 -21.30
N LEU A 319 12.54 2.76 -21.77
CA LEU A 319 12.71 1.35 -21.39
C LEU A 319 13.67 0.57 -22.31
N GLY A 320 13.78 0.95 -23.57
CA GLY A 320 14.69 0.35 -24.55
C GLY A 320 14.47 -1.16 -24.76
N SER A 321 15.57 -1.89 -25.01
CA SER A 321 15.53 -3.30 -25.42
C SER A 321 15.64 -4.32 -24.27
N THR A 322 15.56 -3.88 -23.02
CA THR A 322 15.71 -4.75 -21.84
C THR A 322 14.58 -5.78 -21.78
N ARG A 323 14.94 -7.07 -21.66
CA ARG A 323 13.97 -8.17 -21.55
C ARG A 323 13.58 -8.38 -20.09
N ILE A 324 12.36 -7.99 -19.74
CA ILE A 324 11.92 -7.89 -18.34
C ILE A 324 11.50 -9.24 -17.73
N PHE A 325 11.19 -10.24 -18.56
CA PHE A 325 10.71 -11.55 -18.13
C PHE A 325 11.67 -12.69 -18.43
N GLU A 326 12.82 -12.44 -19.09
CA GLU A 326 13.80 -13.50 -19.34
C GLU A 326 14.58 -13.85 -18.06
N TYR A 327 15.00 -12.82 -17.31
CA TYR A 327 15.75 -12.96 -16.06
C TYR A 327 14.98 -12.31 -14.92
N ILE A 328 14.23 -13.13 -14.17
CA ILE A 328 13.45 -12.70 -13.01
C ILE A 328 14.24 -13.08 -11.76
N GLU A 329 15.13 -12.18 -11.35
CA GLU A 329 15.89 -12.27 -10.09
C GLU A 329 15.36 -11.19 -9.14
N ASN A 330 14.89 -11.58 -7.96
CA ASN A 330 14.36 -10.68 -6.92
C ASN A 330 13.51 -9.51 -7.48
N PRO A 331 12.36 -9.76 -8.12
CA PRO A 331 11.59 -8.74 -8.87
C PRO A 331 11.09 -7.54 -8.06
N GLU A 332 11.22 -7.56 -6.73
CA GLU A 332 10.90 -6.41 -5.86
C GLU A 332 12.11 -5.57 -5.47
N GLN A 333 13.33 -5.94 -5.89
CA GLN A 333 14.51 -5.11 -5.71
C GLN A 333 14.38 -3.84 -6.57
N LYS A 334 14.82 -2.71 -6.01
CA LYS A 334 14.62 -1.37 -6.59
C LYS A 334 15.19 -1.26 -8.00
N ASP A 335 16.33 -1.87 -8.22
CA ASP A 335 17.16 -1.89 -9.43
C ASP A 335 16.97 -3.15 -10.28
N SER A 336 15.98 -4.00 -9.96
CA SER A 336 15.65 -5.13 -10.83
C SER A 336 14.97 -4.64 -12.11
N ASN A 337 15.32 -5.26 -13.25
CA ASN A 337 14.76 -4.91 -14.56
C ASN A 337 13.22 -4.86 -14.57
N PHE A 338 12.58 -5.82 -13.90
CA PHE A 338 11.12 -5.86 -13.78
C PHE A 338 10.60 -4.66 -12.97
N ASN A 339 11.22 -4.33 -11.84
CA ASN A 339 10.71 -3.27 -10.97
C ASN A 339 10.91 -1.88 -11.57
N GLU A 340 12.06 -1.63 -12.20
CA GLU A 340 12.31 -0.37 -12.92
C GLU A 340 11.28 -0.17 -14.04
N HIS A 341 11.01 -1.23 -14.81
CA HIS A 341 10.01 -1.22 -15.87
C HIS A 341 8.60 -0.97 -15.32
N ARG A 342 8.20 -1.71 -14.28
CA ARG A 342 6.92 -1.56 -13.58
C ARG A 342 6.73 -0.13 -13.08
N MET A 343 7.73 0.44 -12.41
CA MET A 343 7.68 1.81 -11.90
C MET A 343 7.56 2.83 -13.03
N ALA A 344 8.27 2.65 -14.14
CA ALA A 344 8.18 3.52 -15.31
C ALA A 344 6.78 3.49 -15.96
N VAL A 345 6.17 2.31 -16.09
CA VAL A 345 4.79 2.16 -16.57
C VAL A 345 3.80 2.90 -15.66
N ILE A 346 3.90 2.69 -14.34
CA ILE A 346 3.03 3.35 -13.34
C ILE A 346 3.20 4.88 -13.40
N LYS A 347 4.44 5.37 -13.37
CA LYS A 347 4.78 6.80 -13.45
C LYS A 347 4.18 7.43 -14.71
N ASN A 348 4.40 6.83 -15.87
CA ASN A 348 3.88 7.32 -17.16
C ASN A 348 2.35 7.35 -17.19
N SER A 349 1.69 6.30 -16.68
CA SER A 349 0.23 6.21 -16.62
C SER A 349 -0.36 7.34 -15.76
N ILE A 350 0.13 7.50 -14.53
CA ILE A 350 -0.33 8.56 -13.61
C ILE A 350 -0.06 9.95 -14.20
N GLN A 351 1.16 10.18 -14.70
CA GLN A 351 1.57 11.48 -15.24
C GLN A 351 0.70 11.90 -16.43
N SER A 352 0.51 11.02 -17.42
CA SER A 352 -0.27 11.33 -18.63
C SER A 352 -1.74 11.62 -18.30
N ASN A 353 -2.33 10.87 -17.37
CA ASN A 353 -3.72 11.06 -16.98
C ASN A 353 -3.90 12.30 -16.08
N LEU A 354 -2.93 12.64 -15.24
CA LEU A 354 -2.93 13.91 -14.50
C LEU A 354 -2.80 15.11 -15.43
N ILE A 355 -1.90 15.07 -16.42
CA ILE A 355 -1.77 16.12 -17.44
C ILE A 355 -3.10 16.30 -18.17
N THR A 356 -3.75 15.21 -18.56
CA THR A 356 -5.06 15.24 -19.21
C THR A 356 -6.14 15.85 -18.30
N ALA A 357 -6.16 15.48 -17.02
CA ALA A 357 -7.10 16.03 -16.05
C ALA A 357 -6.88 17.54 -15.82
N ILE A 358 -5.62 17.97 -15.65
CA ILE A 358 -5.25 19.38 -15.47
C ILE A 358 -5.52 20.20 -16.75
N SER A 359 -5.28 19.62 -17.92
CA SER A 359 -5.63 20.27 -19.20
C SER A 359 -7.14 20.47 -19.34
N THR A 360 -7.93 19.46 -18.97
CA THR A 360 -9.40 19.60 -18.91
C THR A 360 -9.79 20.70 -17.92
N TYR A 361 -9.11 20.78 -16.78
CA TYR A 361 -9.33 21.82 -15.78
C TYR A 361 -9.05 23.24 -16.32
N ASN A 362 -7.96 23.41 -17.09
CA ASN A 362 -7.57 24.69 -17.70
C ASN A 362 -8.60 25.28 -18.65
N THR A 363 -9.46 24.46 -19.26
CA THR A 363 -10.51 24.95 -20.18
C THR A 363 -11.47 25.98 -19.55
N HIS A 364 -11.48 26.10 -18.22
CA HIS A 364 -12.32 27.02 -17.45
C HIS A 364 -11.52 27.98 -16.55
N ALA A 365 -10.20 27.91 -16.64
CA ALA A 365 -9.34 28.82 -15.92
C ALA A 365 -9.23 30.14 -16.70
N ASN A 366 -9.80 31.21 -16.15
CA ASN A 366 -9.84 32.50 -16.84
C ASN A 366 -8.55 33.32 -16.68
N THR A 367 -7.74 33.03 -15.65
CA THR A 367 -6.69 33.94 -15.19
C THR A 367 -5.35 33.27 -14.87
N TYR A 368 -5.30 31.94 -14.84
CA TYR A 368 -4.11 31.19 -14.45
C TYR A 368 -4.00 29.88 -15.24
N GLU A 369 -2.81 29.53 -15.73
CA GLU A 369 -2.57 28.27 -16.44
C GLU A 369 -2.04 27.22 -15.47
N TYR A 370 -2.84 26.19 -15.21
CA TYR A 370 -2.49 25.10 -14.31
C TYR A 370 -1.61 24.09 -15.04
N MET A 371 -0.54 23.64 -14.39
CA MET A 371 0.39 22.68 -14.97
C MET A 371 0.74 21.61 -13.93
N LEU A 372 1.09 20.41 -14.36
CA LEU A 372 1.61 19.41 -13.43
C LEU A 372 2.98 19.89 -12.92
N PRO A 373 3.17 20.13 -11.61
CA PRO A 373 4.47 20.49 -11.08
C PRO A 373 5.46 19.33 -11.24
N GLN A 374 6.75 19.64 -11.29
CA GLN A 374 7.79 18.63 -11.31
C GLN A 374 7.79 17.86 -9.98
N ILE A 375 7.36 16.60 -10.03
CA ILE A 375 7.37 15.69 -8.89
C ILE A 375 8.79 15.14 -8.71
N SER A 376 9.28 15.14 -7.47
CA SER A 376 10.62 14.64 -7.12
C SER A 376 10.74 13.12 -7.34
N GLU A 377 11.94 12.62 -7.61
CA GLU A 377 12.16 11.17 -7.75
C GLU A 377 11.88 10.38 -6.46
N ILE A 378 12.04 11.03 -5.28
CA ILE A 378 11.70 10.44 -3.98
C ILE A 378 10.19 10.26 -3.85
N ASP A 379 9.42 11.26 -4.28
CA ASP A 379 7.96 11.19 -4.29
C ASP A 379 7.47 10.19 -5.33
N TRP A 380 8.08 10.15 -6.52
CA TRP A 380 7.77 9.13 -7.52
C TRP A 380 8.03 7.72 -7.02
N TYR A 381 9.13 7.49 -6.31
CA TYR A 381 9.36 6.22 -5.64
C TYR A 381 8.23 5.89 -4.67
N THR A 382 7.77 6.85 -3.88
CA THR A 382 6.64 6.67 -2.96
C THR A 382 5.35 6.35 -3.71
N ILE A 383 5.02 7.09 -4.76
CA ILE A 383 3.81 6.94 -5.58
C ILE A 383 3.76 5.56 -6.26
N THR A 384 4.91 5.07 -6.73
CA THR A 384 5.03 3.81 -7.49
C THR A 384 5.26 2.58 -6.61
N SER A 385 5.41 2.76 -5.29
CA SER A 385 5.64 1.66 -4.34
C SER A 385 4.69 1.64 -3.14
N LYS A 386 3.83 2.65 -2.97
CA LYS A 386 2.89 2.75 -1.85
C LYS A 386 1.54 3.31 -2.28
N VAL A 387 0.50 2.90 -1.56
CA VAL A 387 -0.80 3.56 -1.58
C VAL A 387 -0.63 4.96 -1.02
N CYS A 388 -0.99 5.99 -1.78
CA CYS A 388 -0.76 7.38 -1.37
C CYS A 388 -1.83 8.31 -1.95
N VAL A 389 -1.86 9.54 -1.42
CA VAL A 389 -2.64 10.64 -2.00
C VAL A 389 -1.67 11.71 -2.47
N MET A 390 -1.90 12.14 -3.70
CA MET A 390 -1.27 13.30 -4.31
C MET A 390 -2.29 14.43 -4.37
N SER A 391 -1.92 15.60 -3.87
CA SER A 391 -2.74 16.80 -3.96
C SER A 391 -1.99 17.92 -4.66
N PHE A 392 -2.72 18.78 -5.34
CA PHE A 392 -2.18 19.91 -6.06
C PHE A 392 -2.92 21.18 -5.65
N LEU A 393 -2.17 22.23 -5.31
CA LEU A 393 -2.71 23.55 -5.01
C LEU A 393 -1.93 24.60 -5.79
N GLN A 394 -2.64 25.32 -6.66
CA GLN A 394 -2.06 26.16 -7.70
C GLN A 394 -2.86 27.44 -7.91
N GLY A 395 -2.23 28.46 -8.49
CA GLY A 395 -2.92 29.68 -8.92
C GLY A 395 -3.28 30.66 -7.82
N ILE A 396 -2.82 30.47 -6.58
CA ILE A 396 -3.05 31.45 -5.49
C ILE A 396 -2.01 32.58 -5.59
N PRO A 397 -2.42 33.86 -5.72
CA PRO A 397 -1.46 34.97 -5.71
C PRO A 397 -0.75 35.07 -4.35
N ILE A 398 0.58 35.07 -4.34
CA ILE A 398 1.40 35.16 -3.11
C ILE A 398 2.33 36.38 -3.10
N GLY A 399 2.04 37.40 -3.91
CA GLY A 399 2.87 38.58 -4.09
C GLY A 399 3.17 38.77 -5.57
N THR A 400 4.45 38.70 -5.94
CA THR A 400 4.89 38.84 -7.34
C THR A 400 4.77 37.55 -8.16
N LYS A 401 4.33 36.45 -7.56
CA LYS A 401 4.15 35.15 -8.21
C LYS A 401 2.91 34.43 -7.70
N TYR A 402 2.56 33.35 -8.38
CA TYR A 402 1.52 32.41 -7.95
C TYR A 402 2.14 31.26 -7.16
N PHE A 403 1.40 30.77 -6.16
CA PHE A 403 1.73 29.56 -5.45
C PHE A 403 1.34 28.35 -6.30
N ASN A 404 2.30 27.47 -6.55
CA ASN A 404 2.14 26.22 -7.28
C ASN A 404 2.92 25.14 -6.57
N ASN A 405 2.22 24.20 -5.93
CA ASN A 405 2.87 23.11 -5.24
C ASN A 405 2.03 21.84 -5.24
N TYR A 406 2.67 20.75 -4.83
CA TYR A 406 2.02 19.46 -4.61
C TYR A 406 2.38 18.91 -3.22
N SER A 407 1.62 17.91 -2.78
CA SER A 407 1.97 17.11 -1.61
C SER A 407 1.68 15.64 -1.88
N VAL A 408 2.56 14.76 -1.41
CA VAL A 408 2.40 13.31 -1.47
C VAL A 408 2.44 12.77 -0.05
N VAL A 409 1.40 12.02 0.33
CA VAL A 409 1.36 11.35 1.64
C VAL A 409 0.99 9.89 1.44
N SER A 410 1.86 8.98 1.90
CA SER A 410 1.64 7.54 1.83
C SER A 410 0.78 7.02 2.97
N ASN A 411 -0.04 6.01 2.70
CA ASN A 411 -0.80 5.25 3.68
C ASN A 411 -0.02 3.99 4.12
N SER A 412 0.56 4.02 5.31
CA SER A 412 1.32 2.90 5.89
C SER A 412 0.48 1.85 6.63
N LYS A 413 -0.84 2.04 6.73
CA LYS A 413 -1.76 1.14 7.42
C LYS A 413 -3.00 0.95 6.57
N ASN A 414 -2.94 0.02 5.63
CA ASN A 414 -4.02 -0.20 4.67
C ASN A 414 -4.22 -1.69 4.39
N GLN A 415 -5.39 -2.04 3.88
CA GLN A 415 -5.76 -3.41 3.47
C GLN A 415 -5.59 -3.63 1.96
N GLU A 416 -5.06 -2.64 1.25
CA GLU A 416 -4.93 -2.64 -0.20
C GLU A 416 -3.57 -3.19 -0.63
N PHE A 417 -2.53 -2.99 0.18
CA PHE A 417 -1.14 -3.26 -0.14
C PHE A 417 -0.37 -3.71 1.11
N ILE A 418 0.36 -4.81 0.98
CA ILE A 418 1.25 -5.31 2.03
C ILE A 418 2.64 -4.70 1.85
N ASP A 419 2.88 -3.57 2.51
CA ASP A 419 4.23 -2.99 2.60
C ASP A 419 5.12 -3.92 3.44
N LYS A 420 6.39 -4.07 3.05
CA LYS A 420 7.39 -4.86 3.77
C LYS A 420 7.52 -4.40 5.23
N ASP A 421 7.34 -3.12 5.51
CA ASP A 421 7.40 -2.55 6.86
C ASP A 421 6.08 -2.74 7.66
N SER A 422 5.03 -3.28 7.05
CA SER A 422 3.74 -3.53 7.70
C SER A 422 3.70 -4.84 8.48
N ILE A 423 4.71 -5.71 8.37
CA ILE A 423 4.80 -6.94 9.15
C ILE A 423 5.47 -6.64 10.49
N TYR A 424 4.74 -6.85 11.58
CA TYR A 424 5.24 -6.76 12.94
C TYR A 424 5.55 -8.15 13.46
N ILE A 425 6.57 -8.24 14.31
CA ILE A 425 7.03 -9.49 14.90
C ILE A 425 6.55 -9.55 16.34
N VAL A 426 5.73 -10.55 16.65
CA VAL A 426 5.35 -10.90 18.02
C VAL A 426 6.44 -11.74 18.63
N ASP A 427 6.93 -11.29 19.78
CA ASP A 427 7.73 -12.08 20.71
C ASP A 427 6.79 -12.65 21.77
N LYS A 428 6.56 -13.98 21.71
CA LYS A 428 5.63 -14.64 22.63
C LYS A 428 6.22 -14.84 24.02
N ASN A 429 7.54 -14.79 24.20
CA ASN A 429 8.17 -14.95 25.52
C ASN A 429 7.90 -13.70 26.37
N HIS A 430 7.98 -12.52 25.75
CA HIS A 430 7.76 -11.23 26.41
C HIS A 430 6.34 -10.70 26.25
N ASN A 431 5.46 -11.42 25.55
CA ASN A 431 4.10 -10.99 25.20
C ASN A 431 4.07 -9.58 24.57
N SER A 432 5.05 -9.31 23.70
CA SER A 432 5.28 -8.02 23.06
C SER A 432 5.26 -8.15 21.55
N TYR A 433 5.10 -7.02 20.86
CA TYR A 433 5.32 -6.94 19.42
C TYR A 433 6.29 -5.81 19.06
N HIS A 434 7.03 -6.04 17.99
CA HIS A 434 8.11 -5.19 17.53
C HIS A 434 7.89 -4.85 16.05
N LYS A 435 8.24 -3.62 15.68
CA LYS A 435 8.42 -3.26 14.28
C LYS A 435 9.68 -3.93 13.75
N ILE A 436 9.70 -4.23 12.45
CA ILE A 436 10.93 -4.66 11.81
C ILE A 436 12.01 -3.57 11.94
N GLY A 437 13.27 -3.97 12.15
CA GLY A 437 14.38 -3.05 12.41
C GLY A 437 14.60 -2.70 13.89
N CYS A 438 13.78 -3.23 14.80
CA CYS A 438 14.01 -3.10 16.24
C CYS A 438 15.19 -3.98 16.68
N LYS A 439 16.15 -3.38 17.41
CA LYS A 439 17.29 -4.11 17.98
C LYS A 439 16.88 -5.18 18.99
N GLU A 440 15.83 -4.91 19.78
CA GLU A 440 15.45 -5.76 20.92
C GLU A 440 15.05 -7.18 20.46
N ILE A 441 14.52 -7.32 19.24
CA ILE A 441 14.27 -8.64 18.64
C ILE A 441 15.55 -9.50 18.65
N LEU A 442 16.70 -8.93 18.26
CA LEU A 442 17.95 -9.68 18.12
C LEU A 442 18.80 -9.70 19.39
N THR A 443 18.62 -8.74 20.30
CA THR A 443 19.48 -8.55 21.48
C THR A 443 18.94 -9.14 22.77
N GLU A 444 17.62 -9.23 22.97
CA GLU A 444 17.04 -9.68 24.24
C GLU A 444 16.99 -11.21 24.38
N ASN A 445 17.27 -11.95 23.30
CA ASN A 445 16.90 -13.36 23.18
C ASN A 445 18.07 -14.34 23.03
N GLU A 446 19.20 -14.12 23.71
CA GLU A 446 20.38 -15.00 23.55
C GLU A 446 20.29 -16.33 24.32
N THR A 447 19.28 -16.53 25.18
CA THR A 447 19.20 -17.68 26.11
C THR A 447 17.90 -18.49 26.04
N GLU A 448 16.90 -18.09 25.26
CA GLU A 448 15.61 -18.78 25.14
C GLU A 448 15.29 -19.12 23.68
N GLU A 449 14.53 -20.21 23.45
CA GLU A 449 14.00 -20.49 22.11
C GLU A 449 13.09 -19.34 21.67
N ASN A 450 13.45 -18.74 20.54
CA ASN A 450 12.73 -17.60 19.99
C ASN A 450 11.41 -18.01 19.36
N TYR A 451 10.31 -17.74 20.07
CA TYR A 451 8.98 -18.05 19.57
C TYR A 451 8.33 -16.85 18.89
N TYR A 452 8.92 -16.48 17.74
CA TYR A 452 8.41 -15.37 16.94
C TYR A 452 7.23 -15.76 16.05
N MET A 453 6.38 -14.77 15.79
CA MET A 453 5.30 -14.87 14.80
C MET A 453 5.11 -13.52 14.11
N GLY A 454 5.04 -13.50 12.78
CA GLY A 454 4.73 -12.26 12.05
C GLY A 454 3.22 -12.03 11.95
N TYR A 455 2.77 -10.79 12.13
CA TYR A 455 1.39 -10.36 11.88
C TYR A 455 1.37 -9.00 11.20
N LEU A 456 0.33 -8.71 10.41
CA LEU A 456 0.14 -7.39 9.84
C LEU A 456 -0.10 -6.35 10.95
N ASN A 457 0.44 -5.14 10.77
CA ASN A 457 0.30 -4.02 11.71
C ASN A 457 -1.16 -3.69 12.04
N LEU A 458 -2.09 -3.97 11.13
CA LEU A 458 -3.53 -3.78 11.30
C LEU A 458 -4.15 -4.70 12.35
N ASN A 459 -3.51 -5.82 12.69
CA ASN A 459 -4.00 -6.73 13.73
C ASN A 459 -3.78 -6.16 15.15
N PHE A 460 -2.93 -5.14 15.31
CA PHE A 460 -2.66 -4.44 16.57
C PHE A 460 -3.42 -3.11 16.69
N VAL A 461 -4.31 -2.81 15.74
CA VAL A 461 -5.14 -1.59 15.79
C VAL A 461 -6.42 -1.88 16.57
N ARG A 462 -6.79 -0.97 17.46
CA ARG A 462 -8.02 -1.04 18.26
C ARG A 462 -9.25 -1.08 17.35
N GLN A 463 -10.18 -1.98 17.65
CA GLN A 463 -11.47 -2.12 17.00
C GLN A 463 -12.60 -1.81 17.98
N SER A 464 -13.79 -1.57 17.45
CA SER A 464 -15.00 -1.38 18.24
C SER A 464 -16.18 -2.15 17.71
N ILE A 465 -17.05 -2.58 18.62
CA ILE A 465 -18.40 -3.04 18.33
C ILE A 465 -19.39 -2.16 19.09
N GLU A 466 -20.54 -1.88 18.50
CA GLU A 466 -21.68 -1.30 19.22
C GLU A 466 -22.60 -2.43 19.64
N VAL A 467 -22.97 -2.46 20.91
CA VAL A 467 -23.92 -3.44 21.46
C VAL A 467 -25.09 -2.65 22.05
N SER A 468 -26.30 -3.12 21.77
CA SER A 468 -27.51 -2.57 22.37
C SER A 468 -27.72 -3.18 23.76
N GLU A 469 -27.62 -2.36 24.81
CA GLU A 469 -27.79 -2.76 26.21
C GLU A 469 -28.86 -1.84 26.82
N ASP A 470 -30.01 -2.39 27.22
CA ASP A 470 -31.14 -1.68 27.85
C ASP A 470 -31.64 -0.42 27.10
N GLY A 471 -31.71 -0.49 25.76
CA GLY A 471 -32.15 0.63 24.92
C GLY A 471 -31.09 1.74 24.73
N SER A 472 -29.89 1.56 25.29
CA SER A 472 -28.73 2.42 25.07
C SER A 472 -27.69 1.72 24.17
N ARG A 473 -27.02 2.46 23.29
CA ARG A 473 -25.90 1.94 22.49
C ARG A 473 -24.60 2.13 23.26
N LYS A 474 -23.89 1.03 23.52
CA LYS A 474 -22.59 1.05 24.19
C LYS A 474 -21.50 0.58 23.23
N THR A 475 -20.47 1.40 23.07
CA THR A 475 -19.30 1.06 22.26
C THR A 475 -18.29 0.28 23.10
N ASN A 476 -18.00 -0.95 22.71
CA ASN A 476 -16.98 -1.79 23.33
C ASN A 476 -15.74 -1.80 22.45
N TRP A 477 -14.56 -1.64 23.06
CA TRP A 477 -13.28 -1.57 22.36
C TRP A 477 -12.45 -2.81 22.64
N PHE A 478 -11.75 -3.31 21.62
CA PHE A 478 -10.86 -4.46 21.76
C PHE A 478 -9.70 -4.39 20.79
N TYR A 479 -8.68 -5.22 21.02
CA TYR A 479 -7.59 -5.43 20.08
C TYR A 479 -7.61 -6.88 19.61
N PRO A 480 -7.60 -7.17 18.29
CA PRO A 480 -7.50 -8.54 17.79
C PRO A 480 -6.23 -9.25 18.26
N ARG A 481 -5.16 -8.49 18.49
CA ARG A 481 -3.90 -8.93 19.10
C ARG A 481 -3.66 -8.15 20.38
N GLN A 482 -3.41 -8.87 21.47
CA GLN A 482 -3.38 -8.31 22.82
C GLN A 482 -1.94 -8.09 23.35
N GLU A 483 -0.93 -8.38 22.54
CA GLU A 483 0.48 -8.16 22.87
C GLU A 483 0.81 -6.66 23.02
N LEU A 484 1.78 -6.35 23.89
CA LEU A 484 2.18 -4.98 24.17
C LEU A 484 3.20 -4.45 23.15
N GLY A 485 3.02 -3.21 22.70
CA GLY A 485 3.96 -2.59 21.78
C GLY A 485 5.30 -2.32 22.47
N CYS A 486 6.40 -2.72 21.82
CA CYS A 486 7.75 -2.40 22.28
C CYS A 486 7.93 -0.87 22.43
N TYR A 487 8.44 -0.45 23.60
CA TYR A 487 8.66 0.96 23.91
C TYR A 487 9.63 1.62 22.92
N GLU A 488 10.76 0.97 22.63
CA GLU A 488 11.77 1.47 21.69
C GLU A 488 11.18 1.68 20.29
N CYS A 489 10.32 0.75 19.82
CA CYS A 489 9.61 0.90 18.55
C CYS A 489 8.66 2.11 18.50
N THR A 490 8.29 2.64 19.65
CA THR A 490 7.34 3.75 19.81
C THR A 490 8.06 5.08 19.96
N VAL A 491 9.11 5.15 20.78
CA VAL A 491 9.82 6.41 21.06
C VAL A 491 10.99 6.69 20.13
N SER A 492 11.55 5.66 19.50
CA SER A 492 12.71 5.77 18.62
C SER A 492 12.29 5.62 17.16
N THR A 493 12.84 6.47 16.30
CA THR A 493 12.72 6.34 14.84
C THR A 493 13.90 5.58 14.24
N LYS A 494 14.88 5.17 15.05
CA LYS A 494 16.07 4.49 14.57
C LYS A 494 15.74 3.04 14.20
N LEU A 495 15.93 2.72 12.93
CA LEU A 495 15.93 1.34 12.42
C LEU A 495 17.38 0.83 12.41
N TYR A 496 17.63 -0.31 13.04
CA TYR A 496 18.95 -0.95 13.07
C TYR A 496 19.21 -1.81 11.83
N TYR A 497 18.15 -2.22 11.15
CA TYR A 497 18.13 -2.97 9.90
C TYR A 497 16.78 -2.74 9.21
N THR A 498 16.68 -3.12 7.94
CA THR A 498 15.47 -2.97 7.13
C THR A 498 14.85 -4.33 6.81
N ALA A 499 13.59 -4.34 6.37
CA ALA A 499 12.98 -5.53 5.81
C ALA A 499 13.76 -6.13 4.63
N ASN A 500 14.38 -5.28 3.79
CA ASN A 500 15.20 -5.76 2.67
C ASN A 500 16.47 -6.48 3.16
N ASP A 501 17.05 -6.06 4.29
CA ASP A 501 18.18 -6.77 4.90
C ASP A 501 17.79 -8.18 5.32
N ILE A 502 16.62 -8.33 5.96
CA ILE A 502 16.04 -9.62 6.37
C ILE A 502 15.81 -10.52 5.16
N ILE A 503 15.13 -10.00 4.12
CA ILE A 503 14.81 -10.75 2.90
C ILE A 503 16.10 -11.22 2.21
N SER A 504 17.08 -10.33 2.06
CA SER A 504 18.34 -10.61 1.35
C SER A 504 19.31 -11.45 2.19
N GLY A 505 19.10 -11.54 3.51
CA GLY A 505 20.03 -12.19 4.43
C GLY A 505 21.33 -11.41 4.64
N ASN A 506 21.27 -10.08 4.54
CA ASN A 506 22.41 -9.20 4.79
C ASN A 506 22.83 -9.28 6.25
N ASN A 507 24.12 -9.09 6.52
CA ASN A 507 24.63 -9.00 7.89
C ASN A 507 24.07 -7.76 8.60
N ILE A 508 23.58 -7.95 9.82
CA ILE A 508 23.05 -6.88 10.68
C ILE A 508 24.07 -6.58 11.77
N ILE A 509 24.39 -5.30 11.99
CA ILE A 509 25.34 -4.88 13.03
C ILE A 509 24.61 -4.07 14.09
N ILE A 510 24.56 -4.59 15.32
CA ILE A 510 23.94 -3.92 16.47
C ILE A 510 24.98 -3.86 17.59
N ASN A 511 25.26 -2.66 18.09
CA ASN A 511 26.20 -2.42 19.19
C ASN A 511 27.58 -3.08 19.01
N GLY A 512 28.06 -3.17 17.76
CA GLY A 512 29.35 -3.80 17.40
C GLY A 512 29.29 -5.32 17.22
N LYS A 513 28.17 -5.98 17.53
CA LYS A 513 27.94 -7.41 17.26
C LYS A 513 27.35 -7.60 15.86
N THR A 514 27.87 -8.58 15.12
CA THR A 514 27.38 -8.95 13.78
C THR A 514 26.47 -10.16 13.86
N TYR A 515 25.27 -10.04 13.31
CA TYR A 515 24.29 -11.11 13.14
C TYR A 515 24.25 -11.46 11.65
N ASN A 516 24.69 -12.67 11.31
CA ASN A 516 24.63 -13.20 9.95
C ASN A 516 23.43 -14.15 9.81
N LYS A 517 23.06 -14.51 8.58
CA LYS A 517 21.90 -15.36 8.31
C LYS A 517 21.93 -16.74 8.98
N ASP A 518 23.11 -17.19 9.43
CA ASP A 518 23.33 -18.47 10.08
C ASP A 518 23.24 -18.36 11.62
N ASN A 519 23.17 -17.15 12.18
CA ASN A 519 22.90 -16.93 13.60
C ASN A 519 21.45 -17.36 13.93
N ASP A 520 21.26 -18.13 15.01
CA ASP A 520 19.96 -18.72 15.36
C ASP A 520 18.82 -17.69 15.46
N ASN A 521 19.05 -16.57 16.17
CA ASN A 521 18.03 -15.53 16.38
C ASN A 521 17.67 -14.84 15.06
N TYR A 522 18.69 -14.51 14.26
CA TYR A 522 18.46 -13.87 12.97
C TYR A 522 17.84 -14.83 11.96
N SER A 523 18.27 -16.10 11.95
CA SER A 523 17.71 -17.15 11.09
C SER A 523 16.23 -17.39 11.38
N GLU A 524 15.84 -17.53 12.65
CA GLU A 524 14.43 -17.66 13.04
C GLU A 524 13.63 -16.39 12.73
N LEU A 525 14.17 -15.20 12.99
CA LEU A 525 13.53 -13.93 12.57
C LEU A 525 13.28 -13.90 11.06
N ARG A 526 14.29 -14.21 10.24
CA ARG A 526 14.18 -14.26 8.77
C ARG A 526 13.06 -15.22 8.37
N LYS A 527 13.07 -16.43 8.93
CA LYS A 527 12.09 -17.46 8.63
C LYS A 527 10.66 -17.02 8.94
N LYS A 528 10.42 -16.44 10.12
CA LYS A 528 9.08 -15.97 10.51
C LYS A 528 8.63 -14.76 9.70
N TYR A 529 9.53 -13.81 9.44
CA TYR A 529 9.23 -12.63 8.63
C TYR A 529 8.87 -13.00 7.19
N ILE A 530 9.70 -13.83 6.53
CA ILE A 530 9.50 -14.26 5.14
C ILE A 530 8.21 -15.08 4.99
N THR A 531 7.94 -15.99 5.94
CA THR A 531 6.69 -16.76 5.96
C THR A 531 5.48 -15.83 6.11
N ALA A 532 5.53 -14.89 7.04
CA ALA A 532 4.43 -13.94 7.27
C ALA A 532 4.19 -13.01 6.07
N LEU A 533 5.25 -12.47 5.46
CA LEU A 533 5.12 -11.61 4.28
C LEU A 533 4.46 -12.35 3.11
N ALA A 534 4.86 -13.60 2.85
CA ALA A 534 4.27 -14.44 1.81
C ALA A 534 2.79 -14.76 2.10
N ARG A 535 2.46 -15.09 3.36
CA ARG A 535 1.07 -15.31 3.80
C ARG A 535 0.21 -14.08 3.53
N GLU A 536 0.60 -12.91 4.06
CA GLU A 536 -0.21 -11.69 3.93
C GLU A 536 -0.40 -11.28 2.46
N LYS A 537 0.63 -11.46 1.61
CA LYS A 537 0.53 -11.23 0.17
C LYS A 537 -0.42 -12.20 -0.54
N TYR A 538 -0.41 -13.47 -0.16
CA TYR A 538 -1.33 -14.46 -0.72
C TYR A 538 -2.78 -14.15 -0.34
N ASP A 539 -3.00 -13.88 0.95
CA ASP A 539 -4.31 -13.65 1.55
C ASP A 539 -4.93 -12.28 1.19
N LEU A 540 -4.13 -11.36 0.63
CA LEU A 540 -4.58 -10.06 0.13
C LEU A 540 -5.61 -10.22 -1.00
N TYR A 541 -6.73 -9.51 -0.89
CA TYR A 541 -7.75 -9.41 -1.94
C TYR A 541 -7.18 -8.76 -3.21
N LYS A 542 -7.42 -9.38 -4.36
CA LYS A 542 -6.95 -8.90 -5.66
C LYS A 542 -8.16 -8.79 -6.59
N SER A 543 -8.32 -7.63 -7.24
CA SER A 543 -9.48 -7.37 -8.11
C SER A 543 -9.47 -8.23 -9.37
N ASN A 544 -8.28 -8.51 -9.90
CA ASN A 544 -8.03 -9.27 -11.13
C ASN A 544 -7.24 -10.56 -10.83
N ASN A 545 -7.84 -11.47 -10.07
CA ASN A 545 -7.24 -12.77 -9.79
C ASN A 545 -7.87 -13.86 -10.66
N PHE A 546 -7.16 -14.30 -11.68
CA PHE A 546 -7.55 -15.36 -12.61
C PHE A 546 -6.85 -16.69 -12.33
N GLY A 547 -5.87 -16.70 -11.42
CA GLY A 547 -5.02 -17.86 -11.17
C GLY A 547 -4.06 -18.17 -12.33
N ILE A 548 -3.48 -19.37 -12.27
CA ILE A 548 -2.61 -19.97 -13.30
C ILE A 548 -3.40 -20.95 -14.13
#